data_AF-A0A957IHA7-F1
#
_entry.id   AF-A0A957IHA7-F1
#
_cell.length_a   1.000
_cell.length_b   1.000
_cell.length_c   1.000
_cell.angle_alpha   90.00
_cell.angle_beta   90.00
_cell.angle_gamma   90.00
#
_symmetry.space_group_name_H-M   'P 1'
#
loop_
_entity.id
_entity.type
_entity.pdbx_description
1 polymer ?
#
loop_
_entity_poly.entity_id
_entity_poly.type
_entity_poly.pdbx_seq_one_letter_code
_entity_poly.pdbx_strand_id
1 'polypeptide(L)' 'MELLNANEIYEQYVRSLPSGERLQLLIMTAKSLSQQTKKQELDRKRDILELHGLGKEIWRNVDVESYVNSLREEWNDTT' A
#
# COMPACT_ATOMS: atom_id res chain seq x y z
N MET A 1 1.73 31.92 19.93
CA MET A 1 2.42 30.63 20.11
C MET A 1 3.12 30.36 18.80
N GLU A 2 4.42 30.68 18.72
CA GLU A 2 5.20 30.41 17.50
C GLU A 2 5.31 28.90 17.32
N LEU A 3 4.97 28.44 16.12
CA LEU A 3 5.09 27.03 15.76
C LEU A 3 6.58 26.78 15.50
N LEU A 4 7.21 25.97 16.35
CA LEU A 4 8.58 25.53 16.13
C LEU A 4 8.67 24.79 14.80
N ASN A 5 9.66 25.13 13.99
CA ASN A 5 9.94 24.41 12.75
C ASN A 5 10.61 23.06 13.04
N ALA A 6 10.65 22.17 12.04
CA ALA A 6 11.17 20.81 12.22
C ALA A 6 12.62 20.77 12.73
N ASN A 7 13.44 21.75 12.35
CA ASN A 7 14.84 21.84 12.78
C ASN A 7 14.93 22.25 14.26
N GLU A 8 14.11 23.20 14.69
CA GLU A 8 14.02 23.61 16.09
C GLU A 8 13.52 22.48 17.00
N ILE A 9 12.52 21.71 16.55
CA ILE A 9 12.04 20.52 17.26
C ILE A 9 13.15 19.48 17.39
N TYR A 10 13.90 19.26 16.31
CA TYR A 10 15.00 18.31 16.32
C TYR A 10 16.08 18.72 17.32
N GLU A 11 16.53 19.97 17.26
CA GLU A 11 17.59 20.47 18.13
C GLU A 11 17.18 20.51 19.61
N GLN A 12 15.95 20.95 19.91
CA GLN A 12 15.49 21.09 21.29
C GLN A 12 15.11 19.76 21.95
N TYR A 13 14.50 18.83 21.20
CA TYR A 13 13.83 17.67 21.80
C TYR A 13 14.32 16.32 21.29
N VAL A 14 14.80 16.23 20.05
CA VAL A 14 15.19 14.94 19.46
C VAL A 14 16.67 14.66 19.66
N ARG A 15 17.52 15.69 19.58
CA ARG A 15 18.98 15.54 19.64
C ARG A 15 19.49 15.02 20.98
N SER A 16 18.85 15.39 22.09
CA SER A 16 19.21 14.99 23.45
C SER A 16 18.80 13.57 23.80
N LEU A 17 17.95 12.93 22.99
CA LEU A 17 17.47 11.57 23.24
C LEU A 17 18.54 10.51 22.92
N PRO A 18 18.56 9.40 23.67
CA PRO A 18 19.35 8.23 23.31
C PRO A 18 19.04 7.74 21.89
N SER A 19 20.00 7.05 21.26
CA SER A 19 19.82 6.49 19.91
C SER A 19 18.59 5.58 19.77
N GLY A 20 18.28 4.78 20.79
CA GLY A 20 17.10 3.91 20.80
C GLY A 20 15.78 4.68 20.74
N GLU A 21 15.64 5.73 21.54
CA GLU A 21 14.44 6.59 21.59
C GLU A 21 14.25 7.35 20.27
N ARG A 22 15.35 7.87 19.68
CA ARG A 22 15.30 8.51 18.36
C ARG A 22 14.84 7.55 17.27
N LEU A 23 15.29 6.30 17.32
CA LEU A 23 14.86 5.27 16.38
C LEU A 23 13.38 4.91 16.57
N GLN A 24 12.90 4.82 17.81
CA GLN A 24 11.48 4.62 18.10
C GLN A 24 10.61 5.76 17.56
N LEU A 25 11.02 7.02 17.76
CA LEU A 25 10.32 8.18 17.20
C LEU A 25 10.25 8.12 15.68
N LEU A 26 11.33 7.73 15.01
CA LEU A 26 11.35 7.56 13.56
C LEU A 26 10.34 6.49 13.10
N ILE A 27 10.30 5.35 13.78
CA ILE A 27 9.35 4.27 13.48
C ILE A 27 7.90 4.73 13.65
N MET A 28 7.60 5.42 14.76
CA MET A 28 6.26 5.95 15.04
C MET A 28 5.81 6.95 13.98
N THR A 29 6.71 7.87 13.62
CA THR A 29 6.44 8.89 12.60
C THR A 29 6.19 8.24 11.23
N ALA A 30 7.06 7.32 10.81
CA ALA A 30 6.90 6.59 9.56
C ALA A 30 5.59 5.80 9.50
N LYS A 31 5.21 5.13 10.60
CA LYS A 31 3.94 4.41 10.71
C LYS A 31 2.75 5.36 10.56
N SER A 32 2.75 6.49 11.26
CA SER A 32 1.67 7.49 11.19
C SER A 32 1.49 8.03 9.77
N LEU A 33 2.59 8.40 9.11
CA LEU A 33 2.57 8.87 7.73
C LEU A 33 2.02 7.81 6.78
N SER A 34 2.45 6.54 6.93
CA SER A 34 1.94 5.43 6.11
C SER A 34 0.43 5.22 6.27
N GLN A 35 -0.12 5.44 7.46
CA GLN A 35 -1.54 5.30 7.74
C GLN A 35 -2.36 6.48 7.18
N GLN A 36 -1.81 7.69 7.21
CA GLN A 36 -2.43 8.86 6.57
C GLN A 36 -2.49 8.68 5.05
N THR A 37 -1.43 8.20 4.40
CA THR A 37 -1.44 7.92 2.96
C THR A 37 -2.47 6.85 2.61
N LYS A 38 -2.57 5.76 3.40
CA LYS A 38 -3.60 4.73 3.20
C LYS A 38 -5.00 5.29 3.36
N LYS A 39 -5.23 6.16 4.34
CA LYS A 39 -6.53 6.82 4.52
C LYS A 39 -6.87 7.73 3.33
N GLN A 40 -5.91 8.49 2.82
CA GLN A 40 -6.08 9.29 1.61
C GLN A 40 -6.31 8.45 0.34
N GLU A 41 -5.69 7.27 0.23
CA GLU A 41 -5.96 6.31 -0.86
C GLU A 41 -7.32 5.59 -0.74
N LEU A 42 -7.84 5.44 0.48
CA LEU A 42 -9.18 4.88 0.72
C LEU A 42 -10.28 5.91 0.46
N ASP A 43 -10.03 7.18 0.75
CA ASP A 43 -10.94 8.30 0.47
C ASP A 43 -10.92 8.72 -1.01
N ARG A 44 -9.97 8.23 -1.81
CA ARG A 44 -9.95 8.42 -3.26
C ARG A 44 -10.99 7.47 -3.86
N LYS A 45 -12.01 8.02 -4.55
CA LYS A 45 -12.91 7.21 -5.38
C LYS A 45 -12.06 6.43 -6.38
N ARG A 46 -11.94 5.11 -6.16
CA ARG A 46 -11.21 4.23 -7.07
C ARG A 46 -12.05 3.99 -8.31
N ASP A 47 -11.43 4.13 -9.47
CA ASP A 47 -12.04 3.73 -10.73
C ASP A 47 -11.72 2.24 -10.98
N ILE A 48 -12.71 1.46 -11.42
CA ILE A 48 -12.49 0.06 -11.81
C ILE A 48 -11.46 -0.05 -12.96
N LEU A 49 -11.31 1.01 -13.76
CA LEU A 49 -10.30 1.12 -14.82
C LEU A 49 -8.85 1.14 -14.30
N GLU A 50 -8.62 1.40 -13.01
CA GLU A 50 -7.29 1.26 -12.40
C GLU A 50 -6.76 -0.17 -12.44
N LEU A 51 -7.66 -1.16 -12.53
CA LEU A 51 -7.31 -2.58 -12.63
C LEU A 51 -7.05 -3.04 -14.07
N HIS A 52 -7.30 -2.17 -15.06
CA HIS A 52 -7.13 -2.51 -16.46
C HIS A 52 -5.66 -2.88 -16.77
N GLY A 53 -5.44 -4.11 -17.24
CA GLY A 53 -4.12 -4.58 -17.64
C GLY A 53 -3.25 -5.13 -16.52
N LEU A 54 -3.62 -4.99 -15.23
CA LEU A 54 -2.84 -5.54 -14.11
C LEU A 54 -2.75 -7.07 -14.13
N GLY A 55 -3.73 -7.75 -14.73
CA GLY A 55 -3.70 -9.20 -14.89
C GLY A 55 -2.74 -9.70 -15.98
N LYS A 56 -2.36 -8.85 -16.95
CA LYS A 56 -1.68 -9.30 -18.18
C LYS A 56 -0.40 -10.09 -17.92
N GLU A 57 0.43 -9.64 -16.99
CA GLU A 57 1.68 -10.32 -16.65
C GLU A 57 1.46 -11.65 -15.90
N ILE A 58 0.39 -11.75 -15.11
CA ILE A 58 0.03 -12.98 -14.39
C ILE A 58 -0.39 -14.06 -15.38
N TRP A 59 -1.15 -13.67 -16.41
CA TRP A 59 -1.67 -14.59 -17.43
C TRP A 59 -0.69 -14.85 -18.58
N ARG A 60 0.49 -14.23 -18.61
CA ARG A 60 1.41 -14.26 -19.76
C ARG A 60 1.86 -15.66 -20.18
N ASN A 61 2.01 -16.56 -19.21
CA ASN A 61 2.46 -17.94 -19.45
C ASN A 61 1.34 -18.96 -19.23
N VAL A 62 0.10 -18.50 -19.08
CA VAL A 62 -1.08 -19.36 -18.94
C VAL A 62 -1.77 -19.39 -20.30
N ASP A 63 -2.04 -20.60 -20.80
CA ASP A 63 -2.93 -20.75 -21.95
C ASP A 63 -4.36 -20.46 -21.51
N VAL A 64 -4.78 -19.19 -21.71
CA VAL A 64 -6.07 -18.68 -21.28
C VAL A 64 -7.22 -19.45 -21.92
N GLU A 65 -7.09 -19.81 -23.20
CA GLU A 65 -8.14 -20.53 -23.93
C GLU A 65 -8.32 -21.93 -23.37
N SER A 66 -7.22 -22.67 -23.17
CA SER A 66 -7.26 -24.01 -22.56
C SER A 66 -7.85 -23.97 -21.14
N TYR A 67 -7.42 -23.00 -20.32
CA TYR A 67 -7.93 -22.84 -18.95
C TYR A 67 -9.42 -22.51 -18.89
N VAL A 68 -9.91 -21.64 -19.78
CA VAL A 68 -11.34 -21.30 -19.85
C VAL A 68 -12.16 -22.49 -20.34
N ASN A 69 -11.64 -23.26 -21.30
CA ASN A 69 -12.32 -24.43 -21.83
C ASN A 69 -12.45 -25.54 -20.78
N SER A 70 -11.40 -25.81 -19.99
CA SER A 70 -11.49 -26.82 -18.92
C SER A 70 -12.54 -26.44 -17.87
N LEU A 71 -12.60 -25.16 -17.48
CA LEU A 71 -13.63 -24.68 -16.53
C LEU A 71 -15.05 -24.80 -17.10
N ARG A 72 -15.24 -24.60 -18.40
CA ARG A 72 -16.55 -24.75 -19.05
C ARG A 72 -16.97 -26.20 -19.13
N GLU A 73 -16.03 -27.11 -19.41
CA GLU A 73 -16.29 -28.55 -19.41
C GLU A 73 -16.73 -29.02 -18.01
N GLU A 74 -16.03 -28.57 -16.95
CA GLU A 74 -16.40 -28.87 -15.55
C GLU A 74 -17.83 -28.44 -15.20
N TRP A 75 -18.30 -27.31 -15.74
CA TRP A 75 -19.66 -26.80 -15.47
C TRP A 75 -20.72 -27.46 -16.34
N ASN A 76 -20.35 -27.91 -17.55
CA ASN A 76 -21.25 -28.63 -18.45
C ASN A 76 -21.49 -30.08 -18.03
N ASP A 77 -20.53 -30.71 -17.33
CA ASP A 77 -20.68 -32.06 -16.75
C ASP A 77 -21.62 -32.11 -15.53
N THR A 78 -22.13 -30.95 -15.07
CA THR A 78 -23.07 -30.87 -13.93
C THR A 78 -24.56 -30.82 -14.37
N THR A 79 -24.89 -31.18 -15.62
CA THR A 79 -26.29 -31.34 -16.10
C THR A 79 -26.54 -32.76 -16.60
#